data_AF-A0A453RRI6-F1
#
_entry.id   AF-A0A453RRI6-F1
#
_cell.length_a   1.000
_cell.length_b   1.000
_cell.length_c   1.000
_cell.angle_alpha   90.00
_cell.angle_beta   90.00
_cell.angle_gamma   90.00
#
_symmetry.space_group_name_H-M   'P 1'
#
loop_
_entity.id
_entity.type
_entity.pdbx_description
1 polymer ?
#
loop_
_entity_poly.entity_id
_entity_poly.type
_entity_poly.pdbx_seq_one_letter_code
_entity_poly.pdbx_strand_id
1 'polypeptide(L)'
;VMVDGSLDAEKIAGYFKGKTILITGATGFLGKILVEKILRVQPDVRRIYLLVRAMDAHSAKQRVEAEVLAKLTHSTLLERT
;
A
#
# COMPACT_ATOMS: atom_id res chain seq x y z
N VAL A 1 32.24 3.84 3.76
CA VAL A 1 31.11 4.56 4.38
C VAL A 1 29.86 3.74 4.10
N MET A 2 29.42 2.92 5.06
CA MET A 2 28.14 2.21 4.94
C MET A 2 27.06 3.18 5.43
N VAL A 3 26.26 3.70 4.51
CA VAL A 3 25.07 4.47 4.88
C VAL A 3 24.10 3.47 5.49
N ASP A 4 23.78 3.64 6.77
CA ASP A 4 22.93 2.74 7.56
C ASP A 4 21.47 2.84 7.10
N GLY A 5 21.11 2.07 6.08
CA GLY A 5 19.72 1.97 5.62
C GLY A 5 18.80 1.18 6.57
N SER A 6 19.35 0.52 7.60
CA SER A 6 18.58 -0.27 8.57
C SER A 6 17.86 0.64 9.56
N LEU A 7 18.56 1.64 10.12
CA LEU A 7 17.98 2.63 11.03
C LEU A 7 16.89 3.48 10.33
N ASP A 8 17.04 3.75 9.04
CA ASP A 8 16.09 4.56 8.29
C ASP A 8 14.81 3.79 7.96
N ALA A 9 14.93 2.50 7.62
CA ALA A 9 13.77 1.64 7.38
C ALA A 9 12.90 1.48 8.64
N GLU A 10 13.52 1.30 9.82
CA GLU A 10 12.80 1.21 11.09
C GLU A 10 12.09 2.51 11.46
N LYS A 11 12.74 3.67 11.26
CA LYS A 11 12.09 4.98 11.47
C LYS A 11 10.90 5.19 10.56
N ILE A 12 11.03 4.83 9.27
CA ILE A 12 9.94 4.93 8.30
C ILE A 12 8.78 4.00 8.70
N ALA A 13 9.07 2.76 9.08
CA ALA A 13 8.06 1.82 9.57
C ALA A 13 7.36 2.34 10.83
N GLY A 14 8.13 2.86 11.79
CA GLY A 14 7.62 3.45 13.03
C GLY A 14 6.75 4.68 12.79
N TYR A 15 7.05 5.47 11.77
CA TYR A 15 6.25 6.66 11.42
C TYR A 15 4.78 6.32 11.11
N PHE A 16 4.51 5.17 10.47
CA PHE A 16 3.16 4.76 10.11
C PHE A 16 2.35 4.15 11.27
N LYS A 17 2.99 3.85 12.41
CA LYS A 17 2.32 3.26 13.58
C LYS A 17 1.21 4.18 14.09
N GLY A 18 0.01 3.65 14.25
CA GLY A 18 -1.17 4.38 14.71
C GLY A 18 -1.67 5.48 13.77
N LYS A 19 -1.06 5.65 12.58
CA LYS A 19 -1.48 6.68 11.62
C LYS A 19 -2.74 6.28 10.87
N THR A 20 -3.48 7.29 10.46
CA THR A 20 -4.53 7.15 9.46
C THR A 20 -4.03 7.75 8.16
N ILE A 21 -4.09 6.97 7.09
CA ILE A 21 -3.47 7.29 5.81
C ILE A 21 -4.56 7.35 4.75
N LEU A 22 -4.56 8.38 3.91
CA LEU A 22 -5.36 8.46 2.69
C LEU A 22 -4.44 8.20 1.50
N ILE A 23 -4.78 7.22 0.67
CA ILE A 23 -4.05 6.88 -0.54
C ILE A 23 -4.95 7.13 -1.74
N THR A 24 -4.48 7.97 -2.66
CA THR A 24 -5.09 8.18 -3.98
C THR A 24 -4.38 7.31 -5.01
N GLY A 25 -5.07 6.93 -6.08
CA GLY A 25 -4.49 6.07 -7.11
C GLY A 25 -4.14 4.66 -6.62
N ALA A 26 -4.77 4.19 -5.53
CA ALA A 26 -4.48 2.90 -4.90
C ALA A 26 -4.68 1.70 -5.83
N THR A 27 -5.55 1.82 -6.82
CA THR A 27 -5.81 0.75 -7.80
C THR A 27 -4.76 0.71 -8.92
N GLY A 28 -3.92 1.74 -9.04
CA GLY A 28 -2.77 1.75 -9.93
C GLY A 28 -1.65 0.83 -9.45
N PHE A 29 -0.69 0.57 -10.33
CA PHE A 29 0.38 -0.40 -10.08
C PHE A 29 1.20 -0.11 -8.82
N LEU A 30 1.68 1.11 -8.64
CA LEU A 30 2.46 1.50 -7.46
C LEU A 30 1.57 1.62 -6.21
N GLY A 31 0.32 2.08 -6.39
CA GLY A 31 -0.62 2.27 -5.28
C GLY A 31 -0.90 0.97 -4.52
N LYS A 32 -1.14 -0.13 -5.25
CA LYS A 32 -1.33 -1.45 -4.62
C LYS A 32 -0.08 -1.94 -3.89
N ILE A 33 1.12 -1.71 -4.46
CA ILE A 33 2.39 -2.10 -3.84
C ILE A 33 2.62 -1.28 -2.56
N LEU A 34 2.29 0.01 -2.57
CA LEU A 34 2.40 0.86 -1.39
C LEU A 34 1.48 0.38 -0.26
N VAL A 35 0.22 0.07 -0.58
CA VAL A 35 -0.75 -0.48 0.39
C VAL A 35 -0.22 -1.79 0.99
N GLU A 36 0.21 -2.71 0.13
CA GLU A 36 0.82 -3.99 0.50
C GLU A 36 2.02 -3.78 1.43
N LYS A 37 2.95 -2.91 1.03
CA LYS A 37 4.20 -2.66 1.75
C LYS A 37 3.95 -2.07 3.13
N ILE A 38 3.03 -1.10 3.25
CA ILE A 38 2.67 -0.51 4.55
C ILE A 38 2.08 -1.58 5.46
N LEU A 39 1.12 -2.38 4.97
CA LEU A 39 0.48 -3.42 5.77
C LEU A 39 1.47 -4.54 6.16
N ARG A 40 2.44 -4.87 5.30
CA ARG A 40 3.48 -5.88 5.59
C ARG A 40 4.49 -5.39 6.62
N VAL A 41 4.94 -4.14 6.51
CA VAL A 41 6.05 -3.60 7.33
C VAL A 41 5.57 -2.97 8.63
N GLN A 42 4.37 -2.38 8.64
CA GLN A 42 3.76 -1.77 9.81
C GLN A 42 2.29 -2.21 9.94
N PRO A 43 2.04 -3.40 10.52
CA PRO A 43 0.68 -3.88 10.72
C PRO A 43 -0.13 -3.03 11.72
N ASP A 44 0.53 -2.27 12.60
CA ASP A 44 -0.13 -1.40 13.59
C ASP A 44 -0.60 -0.04 13.02
N VAL A 45 -0.79 0.08 11.70
CA VAL A 45 -1.43 1.25 11.09
C VAL A 45 -2.89 1.33 11.53
N ARG A 46 -3.37 2.51 11.94
CA ARG A 46 -4.73 2.63 12.49
C ARG A 46 -5.81 2.43 11.43
N ARG A 47 -5.64 3.06 10.25
CA ARG A 47 -6.58 2.93 9.13
C ARG A 47 -5.96 3.40 7.82
N ILE A 48 -6.23 2.68 6.74
CA ILE A 48 -5.92 3.12 5.37
C ILE A 48 -7.23 3.38 4.64
N TYR A 49 -7.39 4.59 4.11
CA TYR A 49 -8.49 4.99 3.25
C TYR A 49 -8.01 5.01 1.80
N LEU A 50 -8.76 4.38 0.90
CA LEU A 50 -8.46 4.36 -0.52
C LEU A 50 -9.46 5.24 -1.26
N LEU A 51 -8.98 6.30 -1.90
CA LEU A 51 -9.80 7.11 -2.80
C LEU A 51 -9.83 6.44 -4.18
N VAL A 52 -11.01 5.95 -4.56
CA VAL A 52 -11.22 5.24 -5.82
C VAL A 52 -12.26 5.97 -6.65
N ARG A 53 -11.89 6.27 -7.91
CA ARG A 53 -12.81 6.86 -8.89
C ARG A 53 -13.80 5.79 -9.36
N ALA A 54 -15.06 5.90 -8.98
CA ALA A 54 -16.14 5.02 -9.44
C ALA A 54 -17.47 5.77 -9.44
N MET A 55 -18.51 5.19 -10.04
CA MET A 55 -19.84 5.81 -10.08
C MET A 55 -20.50 5.84 -8.70
N ASP A 56 -20.29 4.80 -7.89
CA ASP A 56 -20.85 4.65 -6.57
C ASP A 56 -19.91 3.83 -5.66
N ALA A 57 -20.30 3.71 -4.39
CA ALA A 57 -19.53 2.98 -3.38
C ALA A 57 -19.43 1.47 -3.66
N HIS A 58 -20.45 0.87 -4.27
CA HIS A 58 -20.44 -0.55 -4.61
C HIS A 58 -19.40 -0.85 -5.69
N SER A 59 -19.42 -0.06 -6.76
CA SER A 59 -18.44 -0.09 -7.85
C SER A 59 -17.03 0.21 -7.34
N ALA A 60 -16.86 1.17 -6.44
CA ALA A 60 -15.58 1.45 -5.81
C ALA A 60 -15.05 0.24 -5.02
N LYS A 61 -15.90 -0.40 -4.23
CA LYS A 61 -15.55 -1.61 -3.45
C LYS A 61 -15.13 -2.75 -4.37
N GLN A 62 -15.89 -3.01 -5.44
CA GLN A 62 -15.55 -4.05 -6.42
C GLN A 62 -14.20 -3.78 -7.08
N ARG A 63 -13.89 -2.52 -7.43
CA ARG A 63 -12.57 -2.14 -7.97
C ARG A 63 -11.45 -2.36 -6.96
N VAL A 64 -11.65 -2.03 -5.69
CA VAL A 64 -10.66 -2.33 -4.63
C VAL A 64 -10.44 -3.82 -4.51
N GLU A 65 -11.50 -4.62 -4.48
CA GLU A 65 -11.40 -6.07 -4.37
C GLU A 65 -10.65 -6.68 -5.56
N ALA A 66 -10.96 -6.26 -6.79
CA ALA A 66 -10.36 -6.80 -8.01
C ALA A 66 -8.93 -6.28 -8.30
N GLU A 67 -8.65 -5.00 -8.05
CA GLU A 67 -7.39 -4.36 -8.44
C GLU A 67 -6.37 -4.31 -7.30
N VAL A 68 -6.83 -4.18 -6.05
CA VAL A 68 -5.96 -4.08 -4.87
C VAL A 68 -5.88 -5.42 -4.17
N LEU A 69 -6.98 -5.94 -3.62
CA LEU A 69 -6.99 -7.10 -2.70
C LEU A 69 -6.69 -8.45 -3.39
N ALA A 70 -7.36 -8.74 -4.51
CA ALA A 70 -7.18 -9.99 -5.26
C ALA A 70 -5.80 -10.11 -5.92
N LYS A 71 -5.07 -8.98 -6.05
CA LYS A 71 -3.73 -8.90 -6.65
C LYS A 71 -2.64 -8.54 -5.64
N LEU A 72 -2.92 -8.65 -4.32
CA LEU A 72 -1.87 -8.49 -3.29
C LEU A 72 -0.84 -9.63 -3.31
N THR A 73 -1.04 -10.65 -4.14
CA THR A 73 -0.06 -11.68 -4.45
C THR A 73 0.65 -11.35 -5.76
N HIS A 74 1.97 -11.54 -5.75
CA HIS A 74 2.93 -11.34 -6.84
C HIS A 74 3.53 -9.93 -6.92
N SER A 75 4.68 -9.81 -6.25
CA SER A 75 5.86 -9.04 -6.64
C SER A 75 6.05 -9.00 -8.17
N THR A 76 5.30 -8.14 -8.86
CA THR A 76 5.35 -7.99 -10.33
C THR A 76 6.57 -7.15 -10.78
N LEU A 77 7.67 -7.22 -10.03
CA LEU A 77 8.86 -6.41 -10.24
C LEU A 77 10.14 -7.22 -10.51
N LEU A 78 10.07 -8.52 -10.77
CA LEU A 78 11.29 -9.32 -11.02
C LEU A 78 11.30 -10.17 -12.31
N GLU A 79 10.38 -9.98 -13.27
CA GLU A 79 10.39 -10.83 -14.49
C GLU A 79 10.46 -10.06 -15.82
N ARG A 80 10.66 -8.74 -15.82
CA ARG A 80 10.76 -7.97 -17.07
C ARG A 80 11.81 -6.85 -17.05
N THR A 81 13.02 -7.18 -16.62
CA THR A 81 14.23 -6.43 -17.00
C THR A 81 15.24 -7.40 -17.57
#